data_AF-A0A3D1VLN9-F1
#
_entry.id   AF-A0A3D1VLN9-F1
#
_cell.length_a   1.000
_cell.length_b   1.000
_cell.length_c   1.000
_cell.angle_alpha   90.00
_cell.angle_beta   90.00
_cell.angle_gamma   90.00
#
_symmetry.space_group_name_H-M   'P 1'
#
loop_
_entity.id
_entity.type
_entity.pdbx_description
1 polymer ?
#
loop_
_entity_poly.entity_id
_entity_poly.type
_entity_poly.pdbx_seq_one_letter_code
_entity_poly.pdbx_strand_id
1 'polypeptide(L)' 'YGLGVRTLIDRSGGQRSSLGEFGWCGAAGSYILMDPAQKISIVFAMHVNNWPKMVGSYYTPIRDMVYDILEINL' A
#
# COMPACT_ATOMS: atom_id res chain seq x y z
N TYR A 1 -12.02 6.13 4.99
CA TYR A 1 -11.56 5.29 6.12
C TYR A 1 -12.60 4.21 6.36
N GLY A 2 -12.16 2.97 6.56
CA GLY A 2 -13.01 1.84 6.96
C GLY A 2 -12.94 1.60 8.47
N LEU A 3 -12.90 0.33 8.90
CA LEU A 3 -12.73 -0.06 10.31
C LEU A 3 -11.27 0.10 10.76
N GLY A 4 -10.85 1.35 11.01
CA GLY A 4 -9.55 1.67 11.62
C GLY A 4 -8.35 1.82 10.65
N VAL A 5 -8.58 1.71 9.34
CA VAL A 5 -7.52 1.81 8.32
C VAL A 5 -7.96 2.66 7.13
N ARG A 6 -6.98 3.08 6.31
CA ARG A 6 -7.25 3.72 5.02
C ARG A 6 -7.88 2.69 4.09
N THR A 7 -8.86 3.12 3.30
CA THR A 7 -9.47 2.31 2.24
C THR A 7 -9.48 3.15 0.98
N LEU A 8 -9.06 2.58 -0.15
CA LEU A 8 -9.08 3.26 -1.45
C LEU A 8 -10.50 3.29 -1.99
N ILE A 9 -11.01 4.48 -2.32
CA ILE A 9 -12.37 4.67 -2.84
C ILE A 9 -12.40 5.26 -4.26
N ASP A 10 -11.28 5.82 -4.72
CA ASP A 10 -11.09 6.33 -6.07
C ASP A 10 -9.61 6.18 -6.48
N ARG A 11 -9.33 6.21 -7.78
CA ARG A 11 -7.96 6.11 -8.35
C ARG A 11 -7.46 7.42 -8.94
N SER A 12 -8.02 8.57 -8.56
CA SER A 12 -7.62 9.87 -9.13
C SER A 12 -6.14 10.21 -8.86
N GLY A 13 -5.52 9.56 -7.86
CA GLY A 13 -4.10 9.68 -7.54
C GLY A 13 -3.18 8.69 -8.28
N GLY A 14 -3.66 7.98 -9.31
CA GLY A 14 -2.86 7.04 -10.09
C GLY A 14 -2.55 5.72 -9.39
N GLN A 15 -3.38 5.32 -8.42
CA GLN A 15 -3.20 4.07 -7.68
C GLN A 15 -3.39 2.85 -8.59
N ARG A 16 -2.41 1.94 -8.59
CA ARG A 16 -2.47 0.64 -9.31
C ARG A 16 -3.19 -0.47 -8.55
N SER A 17 -3.73 -0.20 -7.36
CA SER A 17 -4.43 -1.17 -6.51
C SER A 17 -5.95 -1.15 -6.70
N SER A 18 -6.65 -2.21 -6.27
CA SER A 18 -8.10 -2.32 -6.46
C SER A 18 -8.87 -1.34 -5.60
N LEU A 19 -10.00 -0.84 -6.12
CA LEU A 19 -10.95 -0.12 -5.28
C LEU A 19 -11.38 -1.02 -4.12
N GLY A 20 -11.44 -0.46 -2.92
CA GLY A 20 -11.70 -1.22 -1.69
C GLY A 20 -10.47 -1.87 -1.06
N GLU A 21 -9.27 -1.80 -1.67
CA GLU A 21 -8.03 -2.14 -0.96
C GLU A 21 -7.89 -1.29 0.29
N PHE A 22 -7.30 -1.86 1.33
CA PHE A 22 -7.15 -1.19 2.61
C PHE A 22 -5.79 -1.48 3.25
N GLY A 23 -5.32 -0.55 4.07
CA GLY A 23 -4.00 -0.66 4.65
C GLY A 23 -3.63 0.53 5.52
N TRP A 24 -2.46 0.46 6.12
CA TRP A 24 -1.95 1.52 7.00
C TRP A 24 -0.43 1.52 7.06
N CYS A 25 0.10 2.63 7.55
CA CYS A 25 1.49 2.76 7.93
C CYS A 25 1.64 2.49 9.42
N GLY A 26 2.64 1.72 9.82
CA GLY A 26 2.95 1.54 11.23
C GLY A 26 4.06 2.47 11.72
N ALA A 27 4.28 2.46 13.03
CA ALA A 27 5.44 3.10 13.62
C ALA A 27 6.74 2.53 13.00
N ALA A 28 7.79 3.36 13.03
CA ALA A 28 9.09 3.06 12.45
C ALA A 28 9.10 2.72 10.94
N GLY A 29 8.06 3.09 10.20
CA GLY A 29 8.03 3.02 8.73
C GLY A 29 7.46 1.72 8.14
N SER A 30 6.93 0.83 8.97
CA SER A 30 6.23 -0.36 8.46
C SER A 30 5.01 0.01 7.60
N TYR A 31 4.61 -0.89 6.71
CA TYR A 31 3.53 -0.68 5.75
C TYR A 31 2.77 -1.98 5.51
N ILE A 32 1.44 -1.89 5.49
CA ILE A 32 0.56 -2.98 5.07
C ILE A 32 -0.45 -2.48 4.04
N LEU A 33 -0.76 -3.35 3.07
CA LEU A 33 -1.87 -3.21 2.14
C LEU A 33 -2.49 -4.58 1.89
N MET A 34 -3.82 -4.63 1.91
CA MET A 34 -4.61 -5.80 1.60
C MET A 34 -5.48 -5.46 0.39
N ASP A 35 -5.36 -6.24 -0.68
CA ASP A 35 -6.23 -6.16 -1.85
C ASP A 35 -7.05 -7.46 -1.96
N PRO A 36 -8.30 -7.47 -1.45
CA PRO A 36 -9.16 -8.64 -1.51
C PRO A 36 -9.56 -9.04 -2.93
N ALA A 37 -9.66 -8.08 -3.86
CA ALA A 37 -10.04 -8.37 -5.24
C ALA A 37 -8.96 -9.17 -5.95
N GLN A 38 -7.69 -8.83 -5.69
CA GLN A 38 -6.52 -9.53 -6.22
C GLN A 38 -6.04 -10.69 -5.34
N LYS A 39 -6.65 -10.89 -4.17
CA LYS A 39 -6.29 -11.93 -3.19
C LYS A 39 -4.82 -11.87 -2.75
N ILE A 40 -4.28 -10.65 -2.64
CA ILE A 40 -2.91 -10.44 -2.18
C ILE A 40 -2.86 -9.55 -0.93
N SER A 41 -1.76 -9.69 -0.18
CA SER A 41 -1.39 -8.78 0.89
C SER A 41 0.08 -8.42 0.76
N ILE A 42 0.38 -7.14 0.87
CA ILE A 42 1.73 -6.59 0.84
C ILE A 42 2.06 -6.17 2.26
N VAL A 43 3.12 -6.75 2.84
CA VAL A 43 3.61 -6.44 4.18
C VAL A 43 5.08 -6.06 4.07
N PHE A 44 5.40 -4.83 4.44
CA PHE A 44 6.77 -4.33 4.47
C PHE A 44 7.11 -3.87 5.88
N ALA A 45 8.13 -4.48 6.46
CA ALA A 45 8.63 -4.13 7.79
C ALA A 45 9.98 -3.45 7.67
N MET A 46 10.13 -2.33 8.38
CA MET A 46 11.42 -1.69 8.59
C MET A 46 11.49 -1.09 9.98
N HIS A 47 12.69 -0.66 10.38
CA HIS A 47 12.94 -0.03 11.66
C HIS A 47 13.71 1.27 11.45
N VAL A 48 13.00 2.34 11.07
CA VAL A 48 13.59 3.65 10.78
C VAL A 48 12.90 4.73 11.61
N ASN A 49 13.69 5.47 12.39
CA ASN A 49 13.20 6.66 13.08
C ASN A 49 12.98 7.81 12.08
N ASN A 50 12.03 8.70 12.35
CA ASN A 50 11.68 9.84 11.47
C ASN A 50 11.31 9.43 10.04
N TRP A 51 10.71 8.24 9.90
CA TRP A 51 10.29 7.66 8.62
C TRP A 51 9.32 8.49 7.77
N PRO A 52 8.49 9.44 8.27
CA PRO A 52 7.53 10.14 7.41
C PRO A 52 8.17 10.88 6.23
N LYS A 53 9.44 11.26 6.34
CA LYS A 53 10.21 11.87 5.24
C LYS A 53 10.47 10.91 4.08
N MET A 54 10.37 9.61 4.31
CA MET A 54 10.67 8.55 3.36
C MET A 54 9.42 7.99 2.68
N VAL A 55 8.19 8.33 3.10
CA VAL A 55 6.92 7.71 2.66
C VAL A 55 6.87 7.49 1.14
N GLY A 56 7.16 8.53 0.36
CA GLY A 56 7.09 8.49 -1.10
C GLY A 56 8.14 7.59 -1.75
N SER A 57 9.23 7.27 -1.04
CA SER A 57 10.33 6.47 -1.54
C SER A 57 10.05 4.96 -1.52
N TYR A 58 9.03 4.48 -0.79
CA TYR A 58 8.83 3.03 -0.64
C TYR A 58 7.37 2.57 -0.62
N TYR A 59 6.37 3.32 -0.14
CA TYR A 59 4.97 2.84 -0.18
C TYR A 59 4.47 2.61 -1.60
N THR A 60 4.54 3.66 -2.42
CA THR A 60 4.09 3.61 -3.81
C THR A 60 4.98 2.69 -4.65
N PRO A 61 6.33 2.78 -4.60
CA PRO A 61 7.19 1.90 -5.39
C PRO A 61 7.04 0.42 -5.04
N ILE A 62 6.94 0.05 -3.76
CA ILE A 62 6.77 -1.36 -3.37
C ILE A 62 5.43 -1.88 -3.86
N ARG A 63 4.34 -1.12 -3.67
CA ARG A 63 3.02 -1.51 -4.20
C ARG A 63 3.10 -1.71 -5.70
N ASP A 64 3.54 -0.71 -6.45
CA ASP A 64 3.51 -0.76 -7.92
C ASP A 64 4.42 -1.87 -8.46
N MET A 65 5.59 -2.07 -7.87
CA MET A 65 6.50 -3.16 -8.23
C MET A 65 5.89 -4.54 -7.98
N VAL A 66 5.14 -4.74 -6.88
CA VAL A 66 4.46 -6.02 -6.63
C VAL A 66 3.39 -6.27 -7.69
N TYR A 67 2.61 -5.26 -8.06
CA TYR A 67 1.58 -5.43 -9.10
C TYR A 67 2.21 -5.71 -10.47
N ASP A 68 3.31 -5.05 -10.80
CA ASP A 68 4.04 -5.28 -12.05
C ASP A 68 4.64 -6.69 -12.11
N ILE A 69 5.32 -7.14 -11.05
CA ILE A 69 5.94 -8.48 -10.97
C ILE A 69 4.89 -9.59 -11.03
N LEU A 70 3.73 -9.37 -10.43
CA LEU A 70 2.62 -10.33 -10.45
C LEU A 70 1.74 -10.20 -11.70
N GLU A 71 2.07 -9.28 -12.61
CA GLU A 71 1.32 -9.00 -13.85
C GLU A 71 -0.16 -8.65 -13.60
N ILE A 72 -0.44 -7.98 -12.47
CA ILE A 72 -1.78 -7.54 -12.09
C ILE A 72 -2.09 -6.21 -12.78
N ASN A 73 -3.02 -6.25 -13.73
CA ASN A 73 -3.48 -5.09 -14.49
C ASN A 73 -4.90 -4.69 -14.06
N LEU A 74 -5.15 -3.38 -13.88
CA LEU A 74 -6.37 -2.83 -13.28
C LEU A 74 -7.05 -1.71 -14.08
#